data_AF-A0A660SW96-F1
#
_entry.id   AF-A0A660SW96-F1
#
_cell.length_a   1.000
_cell.length_b   1.000
_cell.length_c   1.000
_cell.angle_alpha   90.00
_cell.angle_beta   90.00
_cell.angle_gamma   90.00
#
_symmetry.space_group_name_H-M   'P 1'
#
loop_
_entity.id
_entity.type
_entity.pdbx_description
1 polymer ?
#
loop_
_entity_poly.entity_id
_entity_poly.type
_entity_poly.pdbx_seq_one_letter_code
_entity_poly.pdbx_strand_id
1 'polypeptide(L)'
;MFFFGIIIGIIIAAVLAFLVNRSLVKVNLAVIFNVTLGYLILQAAYMLGYSIHEFLSALKSFGSLHPESPLLIKLFNLSGTILDHKAGILGIPLNILVGWYSKPEIVQFIVQHSYILGGFILWSKFNRKS
;
A
#
# COMPACT_ATOMS: atom_id res chain seq x y z
N MET A 1 5.17 -23.83 4.99
CA MET A 1 4.48 -22.68 5.63
C MET A 1 3.58 -21.93 4.65
N PHE A 2 4.05 -21.55 3.44
CA PHE A 2 3.24 -20.85 2.42
C PHE A 2 1.96 -21.58 1.97
N PHE A 3 2.04 -22.89 1.72
CA PHE A 3 0.88 -23.70 1.32
C PHE A 3 -0.27 -23.67 2.33
N PHE A 4 0.04 -23.65 3.62
CA PHE A 4 -0.98 -23.64 4.68
C PHE A 4 -1.76 -22.32 4.69
N GLY A 5 -1.06 -21.19 4.51
CA GLY A 5 -1.69 -19.87 4.40
C GLY A 5 -2.57 -19.74 3.16
N ILE A 6 -2.12 -20.28 2.02
CA ILE A 6 -2.91 -20.28 0.77
C ILE A 6 -4.20 -21.08 0.96
N ILE A 7 -4.11 -22.29 1.52
CA ILE A 7 -5.29 -23.14 1.75
C ILE A 7 -6.27 -22.46 2.72
N ILE A 8 -5.78 -21.87 3.81
CA ILE A 8 -6.63 -21.10 4.75
C ILE A 8 -7.32 -19.94 4.04
N GLY A 9 -6.58 -19.17 3.23
CA GLY A 9 -7.14 -18.05 2.47
C GLY A 9 -8.26 -18.49 1.52
N ILE A 10 -8.05 -19.60 0.79
CA ILE A 10 -9.05 -20.18 -0.11
C ILE A 10 -10.28 -20.64 0.66
N ILE A 11 -10.10 -21.32 1.80
CA ILE A 11 -11.22 -21.78 2.64
C ILE A 11 -12.03 -20.58 3.16
N ILE A 12 -11.37 -19.55 3.68
CA ILE A 12 -12.04 -18.34 4.18
C ILE A 12 -12.83 -17.67 3.05
N ALA A 13 -12.23 -17.52 1.86
CA ALA A 13 -12.90 -16.93 0.70
C ALA A 13 -14.12 -17.75 0.27
N ALA A 14 -14.00 -19.09 0.22
CA ALA A 14 -15.10 -19.98 -0.14
C ALA A 14 -16.25 -19.91 0.87
N VAL A 15 -15.94 -19.90 2.17
CA VAL A 15 -16.95 -19.76 3.24
C VAL A 15 -17.67 -18.42 3.14
N LEU A 16 -16.94 -17.31 2.99
CA LEU A 16 -17.54 -15.98 2.81
C LEU A 16 -18.43 -15.92 1.57
N ALA A 17 -17.96 -16.44 0.44
CA ALA A 17 -18.75 -16.50 -0.79
C ALA A 17 -20.04 -17.31 -0.60
N PHE A 18 -19.98 -18.45 0.09
CA PHE A 18 -21.15 -19.26 0.41
C PHE A 18 -22.14 -18.52 1.32
N LEU A 19 -21.65 -17.85 2.37
CA LEU A 19 -22.47 -17.09 3.31
C LEU A 19 -23.20 -15.93 2.63
N VAL A 20 -22.52 -15.20 1.75
CA VAL A 20 -23.10 -14.11 0.95
C VAL A 20 -24.13 -14.67 -0.04
N ASN A 21 -23.81 -15.75 -0.75
CA ASN A 21 -24.72 -16.36 -1.74
C ASN A 21 -26.02 -16.88 -1.10
N ARG A 22 -25.95 -17.39 0.14
CA ARG A 22 -27.13 -17.82 0.90
C ARG A 22 -27.85 -16.69 1.63
N SER A 23 -27.42 -15.44 1.45
CA SER A 23 -27.94 -14.27 2.18
C SER A 23 -27.89 -14.41 3.70
N LEU A 24 -26.99 -15.27 4.21
CA LEU A 24 -26.77 -15.47 5.65
C LEU A 24 -26.01 -14.30 6.26
N VAL A 25 -25.27 -13.56 5.42
CA VAL A 25 -24.62 -12.30 5.77
C VAL A 25 -25.19 -11.21 4.86
N LYS A 26 -25.75 -10.16 5.47
CA LYS A 26 -26.22 -8.98 4.72
C LYS A 26 -25.03 -8.08 4.43
N VAL A 27 -24.80 -7.83 3.15
CA VAL A 27 -23.70 -6.99 2.67
C VAL A 27 -24.23 -5.63 2.26
N ASN A 28 -23.67 -4.57 2.83
CA ASN A 28 -23.94 -3.22 2.36
C ASN A 28 -22.97 -2.89 1.21
N LEU A 29 -23.49 -2.89 -0.02
CA LEU A 29 -22.72 -2.58 -1.23
C LEU A 29 -22.04 -1.21 -1.15
N ALA A 30 -22.71 -0.20 -0.59
CA ALA A 30 -22.12 1.13 -0.44
C ALA A 30 -20.89 1.11 0.48
N VAL A 31 -20.92 0.29 1.56
CA VAL A 31 -19.75 0.12 2.43
C VAL A 31 -18.62 -0.58 1.67
N ILE A 32 -18.90 -1.66 0.94
CA ILE A 32 -17.87 -2.36 0.15
C ILE A 32 -17.22 -1.42 -0.87
N PHE A 33 -18.01 -0.71 -1.66
CA PHE A 33 -17.47 0.19 -2.68
C PHE A 33 -16.66 1.33 -2.06
N ASN A 34 -17.14 1.94 -0.97
CA ASN A 34 -16.41 3.01 -0.30
C ASN A 34 -15.08 2.52 0.28
N VAL A 35 -15.06 1.37 0.96
CA VAL A 35 -13.82 0.77 1.48
C VAL A 35 -12.87 0.42 0.33
N THR A 36 -13.40 -0.16 -0.74
CA THR A 36 -12.60 -0.53 -1.92
C THR A 36 -11.98 0.69 -2.59
N LEU A 37 -12.74 1.77 -2.78
CA LEU A 37 -12.23 3.02 -3.34
C LEU A 37 -11.12 3.64 -2.47
N GLY A 38 -11.33 3.68 -1.15
CA GLY A 38 -10.29 4.12 -0.20
C GLY A 38 -9.02 3.26 -0.31
N TYR A 39 -9.18 1.95 -0.41
CA TYR A 39 -8.04 1.03 -0.57
C TYR A 39 -7.34 1.21 -1.92
N LEU A 40 -8.07 1.43 -3.01
CA LEU A 40 -7.51 1.71 -4.34
C LEU A 40 -6.67 2.98 -4.36
N ILE A 41 -7.09 4.03 -3.64
CA ILE A 41 -6.28 5.26 -3.49
C ILE A 41 -4.95 4.93 -2.80
N LEU A 42 -4.97 4.16 -1.71
CA LEU A 42 -3.76 3.74 -0.99
C LEU A 42 -2.83 2.90 -1.88
N GLN A 43 -3.38 1.91 -2.59
CA GLN A 43 -2.59 1.02 -3.46
C GLN A 43 -1.98 1.78 -4.65
N ALA A 44 -2.74 2.67 -5.29
CA ALA A 44 -2.23 3.50 -6.38
C ALA A 44 -1.09 4.41 -5.90
N ALA A 45 -1.23 5.03 -4.72
CA ALA A 45 -0.19 5.85 -4.13
C ALA A 45 1.09 5.06 -3.83
N TYR A 46 0.93 3.86 -3.26
CA TYR A 46 2.06 2.98 -2.96
C TYR A 46 2.79 2.57 -4.22
N MET A 47 2.08 2.14 -5.26
CA MET A 47 2.68 1.78 -6.55
C MET A 47 3.41 2.96 -7.19
N LEU A 48 2.85 4.17 -7.12
CA LEU A 48 3.49 5.39 -7.60
C LEU A 48 4.80 5.67 -6.85
N GLY A 49 4.77 5.68 -5.52
CA GLY A 49 5.96 5.89 -4.69
C GLY A 49 7.03 4.82 -4.93
N TYR A 50 6.63 3.55 -5.01
CA TYR A 50 7.53 2.44 -5.30
C TYR A 50 8.15 2.55 -6.71
N SER A 51 7.39 2.99 -7.70
CA SER A 51 7.91 3.25 -9.05
C SER A 51 8.99 4.34 -9.04
N ILE A 52 8.83 5.38 -8.22
CA ILE A 52 9.87 6.41 -8.01
C ILE A 52 11.13 5.80 -7.36
N HIS A 53 10.97 4.93 -6.36
CA HIS A 53 12.08 4.23 -5.71
C HIS A 53 12.91 3.41 -6.72
N GLU A 54 12.22 2.61 -7.54
CA GLU A 54 12.86 1.79 -8.58
C GLU A 54 13.48 2.65 -9.68
N PHE A 55 12.81 3.72 -10.10
CA PHE A 55 13.34 4.66 -11.08
C PHE A 55 14.64 5.32 -10.61
N LEU A 56 14.69 5.82 -9.37
CA LEU A 56 15.90 6.40 -8.79
C LEU A 56 17.02 5.35 -8.63
N SER A 57 16.66 4.13 -8.25
CA SER A 57 17.60 3.00 -8.15
C SER A 57 18.19 2.64 -9.50
N ALA A 58 17.39 2.68 -10.57
CA ALA A 58 17.84 2.47 -11.95
C ALA A 58 18.76 3.60 -12.42
N LEU A 59 18.43 4.87 -12.18
CA LEU A 59 19.30 5.99 -12.54
C LEU A 59 20.66 5.91 -11.83
N LYS A 60 20.66 5.47 -10.56
CA LYS A 60 21.88 5.20 -9.81
C LYS A 60 22.70 4.08 -10.43
N SER A 61 22.08 2.97 -10.82
CA SER A 61 22.79 1.82 -11.41
C SER A 61 23.36 2.13 -12.80
N PHE A 62 22.72 3.00 -13.58
CA PHE A 62 23.22 3.48 -14.87
C PHE A 62 24.32 4.55 -14.77
N GLY A 63 24.71 4.96 -13.55
CA GLY A 63 25.71 6.02 -13.34
C GLY A 63 25.21 7.43 -13.70
N SER A 64 23.93 7.58 -14.04
CA SER A 64 23.31 8.90 -14.30
C SER A 64 23.02 9.68 -13.01
N LEU A 65 22.96 9.00 -11.87
CA LEU A 65 22.74 9.61 -10.56
C LEU A 65 23.88 9.28 -9.60
N HIS A 66 24.54 10.31 -9.06
CA HIS A 66 25.58 10.12 -8.06
C HIS A 66 24.97 9.52 -6.77
N PRO A 67 25.65 8.58 -6.10
CA PRO A 67 25.14 7.96 -4.86
C PRO A 67 24.83 8.94 -3.73
N GLU A 68 25.47 10.10 -3.73
CA GLU A 68 25.29 11.18 -2.75
C GLU A 68 24.25 12.23 -3.20
N SER A 69 23.51 11.96 -4.27
CA SER A 69 22.47 12.86 -4.75
C SER A 69 21.41 13.10 -3.68
N PRO A 70 20.94 14.35 -3.51
CA PRO A 70 19.84 14.67 -2.60
C PRO A 70 18.57 13.85 -2.83
N LEU A 71 18.35 13.35 -4.05
CA LEU A 71 17.20 12.53 -4.42
C LEU A 71 17.22 11.13 -3.78
N LEU A 72 18.40 10.64 -3.39
CA LEU A 72 18.59 9.33 -2.77
C LEU A 72 18.60 9.38 -1.24
N ILE A 73 18.46 10.58 -0.65
CA ILE A 73 18.43 10.74 0.80
C ILE A 73 17.24 9.98 1.36
N LYS A 74 17.52 9.10 2.32
CA LYS A 74 16.52 8.37 3.08
C LYS A 74 15.93 9.26 4.15
N LEU A 75 14.61 9.28 4.25
CA LEU A 75 13.91 10.07 5.28
C LEU A 75 14.15 9.49 6.68
N PHE A 76 14.15 8.16 6.78
CA PHE A 76 14.46 7.40 7.98
C PHE A 76 14.93 5.99 7.59
N ASN A 77 15.46 5.24 8.54
CA ASN A 77 15.78 3.82 8.35
C ASN A 77 15.33 3.01 9.56
N LEU A 78 14.24 2.27 9.36
CA LEU A 78 13.63 1.37 10.34
C LEU A 78 13.82 -0.10 9.92
N SER A 79 14.73 -0.38 9.00
CA SER A 79 15.07 -1.74 8.59
C SER A 79 15.67 -2.51 9.78
N GLY A 80 15.38 -3.81 9.88
CA GLY A 80 15.80 -4.65 11.01
C GLY A 80 15.00 -4.44 12.30
N THR A 81 14.00 -3.54 12.31
CA THR A 81 13.10 -3.34 13.46
C THR A 81 11.77 -4.08 13.25
N ILE A 82 10.88 -4.04 14.25
CA ILE A 82 9.50 -4.55 14.11
C ILE A 82 8.71 -3.88 12.97
N LEU A 83 9.12 -2.68 12.55
CA LEU A 83 8.54 -1.90 11.47
C LEU A 83 9.20 -2.18 10.11
N ASP A 84 10.07 -3.19 9.98
CA ASP A 84 10.66 -3.54 8.69
C ASP A 84 9.58 -4.07 7.72
N HIS A 85 9.45 -3.43 6.56
CA HIS A 85 8.47 -3.82 5.53
C HIS A 85 8.76 -5.20 4.90
N LYS A 86 9.96 -5.77 5.09
CA LYS A 86 10.34 -7.08 4.53
C LYS A 86 10.24 -8.23 5.53
N ALA A 87 10.46 -7.96 6.82
CA ALA A 87 10.62 -9.00 7.84
C ALA A 87 9.98 -8.64 9.19
N GLY A 88 9.55 -7.40 9.38
CA GLY A 88 8.98 -6.92 10.63
C GLY A 88 7.54 -7.41 10.82
N ILE A 89 7.24 -7.84 12.05
CA ILE A 89 5.91 -8.34 12.43
C ILE A 89 4.81 -7.29 12.16
N LEU A 90 5.12 -6.01 12.41
CA LEU A 90 4.21 -4.89 12.11
C LEU A 90 4.46 -4.30 10.73
N GLY A 91 5.72 -4.29 10.28
CA GLY A 91 6.09 -3.71 9.00
C GLY A 91 5.47 -4.41 7.79
N ILE A 92 5.33 -5.74 7.79
CA ILE A 92 4.70 -6.49 6.70
C ILE A 92 3.21 -6.15 6.56
N PRO A 93 2.36 -6.26 7.62
CA PRO A 93 0.97 -5.83 7.54
C PRO A 93 0.80 -4.38 7.11
N LEU A 94 1.62 -3.46 7.65
CA LEU A 94 1.58 -2.04 7.27
C LEU A 94 1.95 -1.84 5.79
N ASN A 95 2.92 -2.60 5.27
CA ASN A 95 3.31 -2.52 3.87
C ASN A 95 2.14 -2.92 2.96
N ILE A 96 1.47 -4.04 3.28
CA ILE A 96 0.36 -4.58 2.48
C ILE A 96 -0.90 -3.69 2.57
N LEU A 97 -1.23 -3.22 3.76
CA LEU A 97 -2.50 -2.53 4.02
C LEU A 97 -2.46 -1.04 3.65
N VAL A 98 -1.35 -0.36 3.95
CA VAL A 98 -1.25 1.10 3.82
C VAL A 98 -0.04 1.56 3.00
N GLY A 99 0.71 0.65 2.40
CA GLY A 99 1.86 0.99 1.55
C GLY A 99 3.09 1.47 2.34
N TRP A 100 3.25 1.04 3.59
CA TRP A 100 4.40 1.40 4.41
C TRP A 100 5.73 0.94 3.80
N TYR A 101 6.78 1.76 3.95
CA TYR A 101 8.14 1.42 3.53
C TYR A 101 9.12 1.82 4.64
N SER A 102 9.97 0.90 5.10
CA SER A 102 10.80 1.12 6.30
C SER A 102 12.06 1.98 6.06
N LYS A 103 12.40 2.25 4.80
CA LYS A 103 13.56 3.09 4.41
C LYS A 103 13.30 3.87 3.12
N PRO A 104 12.31 4.79 3.11
CA PRO A 104 11.92 5.50 1.91
C PRO A 104 12.89 6.65 1.61
N GLU A 105 13.13 6.91 0.33
CA GLU A 105 13.67 8.19 -0.13
C GLU A 105 12.67 9.30 0.24
N ILE A 106 13.18 10.50 0.53
CA ILE A 106 12.33 11.67 0.79
C ILE A 106 11.36 11.90 -0.38
N VAL A 107 11.85 11.76 -1.62
CA VAL A 107 11.04 11.93 -2.83
C VAL A 107 9.93 10.87 -2.93
N GLN A 108 10.25 9.59 -2.70
CA GLN A 108 9.25 8.51 -2.64
C GLN A 108 8.17 8.84 -1.61
N PHE A 109 8.57 9.25 -0.41
CA PHE A 109 7.65 9.54 0.68
C PHE A 109 6.71 10.69 0.35
N ILE A 110 7.25 11.82 -0.15
CA ILE A 110 6.47 12.99 -0.53
C ILE A 110 5.48 12.64 -1.64
N VAL A 111 5.93 11.96 -2.70
CA VAL A 111 5.08 11.60 -3.84
C VAL A 111 3.92 10.69 -3.38
N GLN A 112 4.21 9.65 -2.62
CA GLN A 112 3.18 8.73 -2.10
C GLN A 112 2.18 9.46 -1.20
N HIS A 113 2.63 10.23 -0.21
CA HIS A 113 1.73 10.87 0.75
C HIS A 113 0.95 12.04 0.13
N SER A 114 1.54 12.75 -0.82
CA SER A 114 0.83 13.78 -1.58
C SER A 114 -0.31 13.17 -2.43
N TYR A 115 -0.09 12.00 -3.04
CA TYR A 115 -1.14 11.28 -3.76
C TYR A 115 -2.24 10.79 -2.81
N ILE A 116 -1.88 10.21 -1.66
CA ILE A 116 -2.85 9.78 -0.64
C ILE A 116 -3.72 10.97 -0.23
N LEU A 117 -3.11 12.07 0.23
CA LEU A 117 -3.83 13.25 0.69
C LEU A 117 -4.71 13.83 -0.42
N GLY A 118 -4.17 14.01 -1.63
CA GLY A 118 -4.92 14.50 -2.78
C GLY A 118 -6.10 13.59 -3.15
N GLY A 119 -5.86 12.28 -3.20
CA GLY A 119 -6.87 11.27 -3.50
C GLY A 119 -8.03 11.27 -2.50
N PHE A 120 -7.73 11.28 -1.19
CA PHE A 120 -8.76 11.34 -0.15
C PHE A 120 -9.50 12.70 -0.12
N ILE A 121 -8.81 13.82 -0.37
CA ILE A 121 -9.45 15.13 -0.49
C ILE A 121 -10.44 15.14 -1.65
N LEU A 122 -10.03 14.68 -2.84
CA LEU A 122 -10.88 14.59 -4.01
C LEU A 122 -12.06 13.65 -3.75
N TRP A 123 -11.81 12.46 -3.23
CA TRP A 123 -12.84 11.48 -2.91
C TRP A 123 -13.89 12.05 -1.94
N SER A 124 -13.49 12.73 -0.87
CA SER A 124 -14.45 13.35 0.06
C SER A 124 -15.28 14.47 -0.58
N LYS A 125 -14.70 15.23 -1.51
CA LYS A 125 -15.43 16.28 -2.26
C LYS A 125 -16.48 15.69 -3.20
N PHE A 126 -16.17 14.57 -3.86
CA PHE A 126 -17.13 13.89 -4.74
C PHE A 126 -18.24 13.20 -3.95
N ASN A 127 -17.93 12.57 -2.82
CA ASN A 127 -18.93 11.92 -1.97
C ASN A 127 -19.85 12.91 -1.23
N ARG A 128 -19.46 14.17 -1.07
CA ARG A 128 -20.29 15.24 -0.46
C ARG A 128 -21.30 15.87 -1.41
N LYS A 129 -21.17 15.64 -2.72
CA LYS A 129 -22.04 16.22 -3.76
C LYS A 129 -23.12 15.25 -4.26
N SER A 130 -23.19 14.05 -3.70
CA SER A 130 -24.24 13.05 -3.94
C SER A 130 -25.15 12.96 -2.73
#